data_AF-A0AAX6FAF2-F1
#
_entry.id   AF-A0AAX6FAF2-F1
#
_cell.length_a   1.000
_cell.length_b   1.000
_cell.length_c   1.000
_cell.angle_alpha   90.00
_cell.angle_beta   90.00
_cell.angle_gamma   90.00
#
_symmetry.space_group_name_H-M   'P 1'
#
loop_
_entity.id
_entity.type
_entity.pdbx_description
1 polymer ?
#
loop_
_entity_poly.entity_id
_entity_poly.type
_entity_poly.pdbx_seq_one_letter_code
_entity_poly.pdbx_strand_id
1 'polypeptide(L)'
;MKRGDWYRTKDLVLKGTDWIVNEMKKSGLRGRGGAGFPSGLKWSFMPKVSDGRPSYLVVNADESEPGTCKDREIMRHDPHKLLEGCLIAGVGMRATAAYIYIRGEYVNERLNLEKARKRGIPSWASREECMWIRL
;
A
#
# COMPACT_ATOMS: atom_id res chain seq x y z
N MET A 1 -11.80 -15.00 4.31
CA MET A 1 -12.19 -13.59 4.14
C MET A 1 -13.41 -13.52 3.25
N LYS A 2 -14.48 -12.81 3.64
CA LYS A 2 -15.77 -12.81 2.92
C LYS A 2 -15.93 -11.65 1.93
N ARG A 3 -15.05 -10.63 1.99
CA ARG A 3 -15.18 -9.36 1.25
C ARG A 3 -14.29 -9.26 -0.01
N GLY A 4 -13.58 -10.33 -0.37
CA GLY A 4 -12.66 -10.33 -1.51
C GLY A 4 -11.25 -9.81 -1.22
N ASP A 5 -10.96 -9.36 0.00
CA ASP A 5 -9.59 -8.97 0.39
C ASP A 5 -8.63 -10.16 0.24
N TRP A 6 -7.43 -9.90 -0.27
CA TRP A 6 -6.38 -10.89 -0.55
C TRP A 6 -6.73 -11.92 -1.64
N TYR A 7 -7.77 -11.66 -2.44
CA TYR A 7 -8.19 -12.57 -3.50
C TYR A 7 -7.20 -12.53 -4.66
N ARG A 8 -6.54 -13.66 -4.93
CA ARG A 8 -5.58 -13.83 -6.04
C ARG A 8 -4.47 -12.77 -6.08
N THR A 9 -4.15 -12.15 -4.94
CA THR A 9 -3.07 -11.15 -4.85
C THR A 9 -1.72 -11.74 -5.29
N LYS A 10 -1.48 -13.03 -5.03
CA LYS A 10 -0.29 -13.73 -5.51
C LYS A 10 -0.17 -13.69 -7.03
N ASP A 11 -1.27 -13.91 -7.76
CA ASP A 11 -1.29 -13.84 -9.22
C ASP A 11 -0.98 -12.42 -9.70
N LEU A 12 -1.52 -11.39 -9.01
CA LEU A 12 -1.23 -9.99 -9.34
C LEU A 12 0.25 -9.65 -9.14
N VAL A 13 0.86 -10.14 -8.06
CA VAL A 13 2.30 -9.98 -7.80
C VAL A 13 3.13 -10.67 -8.87
N LEU A 14 2.76 -11.89 -9.26
CA LEU A 14 3.47 -12.67 -10.28
C LEU A 14 3.36 -12.08 -11.71
N LYS A 15 2.32 -11.30 -12.01
CA LYS A 15 2.25 -10.54 -13.28
C LYS A 15 3.33 -9.46 -13.40
N GLY A 16 3.95 -9.09 -12.29
CA GLY A 16 5.14 -8.24 -12.25
C GLY A 16 4.84 -6.74 -12.25
N THR A 17 5.88 -5.98 -11.90
CA THR A 17 5.86 -4.53 -11.71
C THR A 17 5.31 -3.77 -12.91
N ASP A 18 5.80 -4.07 -14.11
CA ASP A 18 5.45 -3.29 -15.32
C ASP A 18 3.97 -3.48 -15.69
N TRP A 19 3.43 -4.69 -15.49
CA TRP A 19 2.00 -4.95 -15.67
C TRP A 19 1.14 -4.15 -14.69
N ILE A 20 1.51 -4.16 -13.39
CA ILE A 20 0.80 -3.41 -12.35
C ILE A 20 0.80 -1.91 -12.67
N VAL A 21 1.96 -1.33 -12.99
CA VAL A 21 2.08 0.10 -13.31
C VAL A 21 1.25 0.47 -14.54
N ASN A 22 1.25 -0.38 -15.57
CA ASN A 22 0.48 -0.13 -16.79
C ASN A 22 -1.03 -0.17 -16.54
N GLU A 23 -1.53 -1.15 -15.79
CA GLU A 23 -2.95 -1.20 -15.42
C GLU A 23 -3.35 0.01 -14.56
N MET A 24 -2.49 0.46 -13.65
CA MET A 24 -2.73 1.66 -12.86
C MET A 24 -2.76 2.93 -13.72
N LYS A 25 -1.92 3.04 -14.74
CA LYS A 25 -2.00 4.14 -15.73
C LYS A 25 -3.29 4.07 -16.53
N LYS A 26 -3.66 2.89 -17.03
CA LYS A 26 -4.87 2.65 -17.81
C LYS A 26 -6.15 2.93 -17.03
N SER A 27 -6.15 2.67 -15.72
CA SER A 27 -7.29 2.97 -14.84
C SER A 27 -7.62 4.47 -14.73
N GLY A 28 -6.70 5.35 -15.10
CA GLY A 28 -6.86 6.80 -14.92
C GLY A 28 -6.89 7.24 -13.46
N LEU A 29 -6.42 6.40 -12.52
CA LEU A 29 -6.44 6.73 -11.10
C LEU A 29 -5.59 7.99 -10.82
N ARG A 30 -6.24 8.97 -10.19
CA ARG A 30 -5.60 10.18 -9.68
C ARG A 30 -5.42 10.08 -8.17
N GLY A 31 -4.40 10.76 -7.66
CA GLY A 31 -4.09 10.84 -6.24
C GLY A 31 -5.31 11.29 -5.44
N ARG A 32 -5.54 10.63 -4.30
CA ARG A 32 -6.66 10.89 -3.39
C ARG A 32 -6.35 11.91 -2.29
N GLY A 33 -5.12 12.43 -2.27
CA GLY A 33 -4.74 13.65 -1.54
C GLY A 33 -4.97 14.91 -2.36
N GLY A 34 -4.61 16.07 -1.82
CA GLY A 34 -4.91 17.38 -2.43
C GLY A 34 -4.30 17.63 -3.83
N ALA A 35 -3.17 16.98 -4.16
CA ALA A 35 -2.44 17.24 -5.40
C ALA A 35 -3.08 16.64 -6.68
N GLY A 36 -3.95 15.62 -6.56
CA GLY A 36 -4.66 15.04 -7.72
C GLY A 36 -3.77 14.48 -8.85
N PHE A 37 -2.50 14.18 -8.57
CA PHE A 37 -1.52 13.72 -9.57
C PHE A 37 -1.82 12.28 -10.05
N PRO A 38 -1.62 11.92 -11.33
CA PRO A 38 -1.89 10.56 -11.83
C PRO A 38 -1.03 9.49 -11.12
N SER A 39 -1.67 8.56 -10.42
CA SER A 39 -0.99 7.61 -9.52
C SER A 39 -0.08 6.65 -10.29
N GLY A 40 -0.55 6.07 -11.39
CA GLY A 40 0.26 5.15 -12.21
C GLY A 40 1.47 5.83 -12.86
N LEU A 41 1.35 7.12 -13.20
CA LEU A 41 2.50 7.89 -13.71
C LEU A 41 3.53 8.12 -12.60
N LYS A 42 3.08 8.50 -11.40
CA LYS A 42 3.96 8.69 -10.23
C LYS A 42 4.76 7.42 -9.93
N TRP A 43 4.13 6.25 -9.97
CA TRP A 43 4.79 4.98 -9.69
C TRP A 43 5.87 4.65 -10.72
N SER A 44 5.71 5.10 -11.97
CA SER A 44 6.70 4.86 -13.03
C SER A 44 7.98 5.69 -12.92
N PHE A 45 8.05 6.66 -12.01
CA PHE A 45 9.28 7.40 -11.73
C PHE A 45 10.29 6.63 -10.89
N MET A 46 9.88 5.52 -10.27
CA MET A 46 10.79 4.71 -9.48
C MET A 46 11.86 4.06 -10.37
N PRO A 47 13.14 4.04 -9.94
CA PRO A 47 14.22 3.43 -10.71
C PRO A 47 13.92 1.98 -11.08
N LYS A 48 14.14 1.61 -12.35
CA LYS A 48 13.97 0.22 -12.80
C LYS A 48 15.11 -0.69 -12.34
N VAL A 49 16.32 -0.14 -12.33
CA VAL A 49 17.53 -0.79 -11.86
C VAL A 49 17.82 -0.23 -10.47
N SER A 50 17.94 -1.12 -9.49
CA SER A 50 18.39 -0.72 -8.15
C SER A 50 19.87 -0.38 -8.21
N ASP A 51 20.23 0.77 -7.66
CA ASP A 51 21.60 1.23 -7.45
C ASP A 51 22.24 0.65 -6.18
N GLY A 52 21.69 -0.47 -5.69
CA GLY A 52 22.04 -1.08 -4.41
C GLY A 52 21.28 -0.48 -3.21
N ARG A 53 20.55 0.64 -3.39
CA ARG A 53 19.72 1.19 -2.32
C ARG A 53 18.34 0.53 -2.32
N PRO A 54 17.80 0.16 -1.14
CA PRO A 54 16.44 -0.34 -1.04
C PRO A 54 15.45 0.79 -1.37
N SER A 55 14.47 0.46 -2.21
CA SER A 55 13.35 1.36 -2.50
C SER A 55 12.28 1.20 -1.43
N TYR A 56 11.66 2.31 -1.04
CA TYR A 56 10.65 2.33 0.02
C TYR A 56 9.34 2.91 -0.48
N LEU A 57 8.24 2.35 0.03
CA LEU A 57 6.91 2.89 -0.11
C LEU A 57 6.54 3.61 1.20
N VAL A 58 6.16 4.88 1.12
CA VAL A 58 5.57 5.59 2.25
C VAL A 58 4.09 5.80 1.96
N VAL A 59 3.24 5.26 2.82
CA VAL A 59 1.80 5.46 2.79
C VAL A 59 1.47 6.57 3.75
N ASN A 60 0.96 7.67 3.23
CA ASN A 60 0.48 8.76 4.05
C ASN A 60 -0.93 8.43 4.56
N ALA A 61 -1.05 8.07 5.83
CA ALA A 61 -2.31 7.89 6.54
C ALA A 61 -2.50 8.98 7.62
N ASP A 62 -1.79 10.10 7.47
CA ASP A 62 -2.04 11.32 8.23
C ASP A 62 -3.11 12.14 7.51
N GLU A 63 -4.21 12.31 8.22
CA GLU A 63 -5.39 13.04 7.80
C GLU A 63 -5.50 14.26 8.73
N SER A 64 -4.68 15.26 8.43
CA SER A 64 -4.57 16.50 9.21
C SER A 64 -5.38 17.65 8.63
N GLU A 65 -5.97 17.50 7.45
CA GLU A 65 -6.91 18.49 6.89
C GLU A 65 -8.26 18.53 7.65
N PRO A 66 -8.74 19.72 8.07
CA PRO A 66 -10.04 19.87 8.72
C PRO A 66 -11.19 19.27 7.89
N GLY A 67 -12.01 18.44 8.53
CA GLY A 67 -13.19 17.83 7.91
C GLY A 67 -12.94 16.58 7.09
N THR A 68 -11.69 16.10 6.98
CA THR A 68 -11.39 14.83 6.29
C THR A 68 -11.36 13.68 7.32
N CYS A 69 -12.09 12.60 7.05
CA CYS A 69 -12.16 11.41 7.90
C CYS A 69 -12.08 10.08 7.12
N LYS A 70 -11.81 10.14 5.81
CA LYS A 70 -11.82 8.99 4.90
C LYS A 70 -10.72 7.98 5.25
N ASP A 71 -9.54 8.46 5.65
CA ASP A 71 -8.39 7.60 5.91
C ASP A 71 -8.57 6.89 7.27
N ARG A 72 -9.16 7.60 8.23
CA ARG A 72 -9.58 7.03 9.52
C ARG A 72 -10.53 5.84 9.35
N GLU A 73 -11.54 5.97 8.50
CA GLU A 73 -12.54 4.91 8.28
C GLU A 73 -11.92 3.66 7.62
N ILE A 74 -10.99 3.84 6.67
CA ILE A 74 -10.27 2.72 6.05
C ILE A 74 -9.45 1.96 7.10
N MET A 75 -8.71 2.66 7.95
CA MET A 75 -7.89 2.01 8.99
C MET A 75 -8.71 1.28 10.05
N ARG A 76 -9.91 1.77 10.37
CA ARG A 76 -10.81 1.16 11.36
C ARG A 76 -11.54 -0.06 10.84
N HIS A 77 -12.18 0.08 9.68
CA HIS A 77 -13.20 -0.86 9.24
C HIS A 77 -12.69 -1.86 8.20
N ASP A 78 -11.70 -1.48 7.39
CA ASP A 78 -11.14 -2.31 6.32
C ASP A 78 -9.59 -2.24 6.23
N PRO A 79 -8.86 -2.49 7.35
CA PRO A 79 -7.38 -2.39 7.36
C PRO A 79 -6.69 -3.37 6.41
N HIS A 80 -7.34 -4.50 6.07
CA HIS A 80 -6.77 -5.48 5.13
C HIS A 80 -6.67 -4.95 3.70
N LYS A 81 -7.59 -4.08 3.26
CA LYS A 81 -7.51 -3.45 1.93
C LYS A 81 -6.30 -2.52 1.83
N LEU A 82 -6.03 -1.79 2.91
CA LEU A 82 -4.86 -0.92 2.98
C LEU A 82 -3.56 -1.74 2.89
N LEU A 83 -3.46 -2.82 3.67
CA LEU A 83 -2.28 -3.70 3.67
C LEU A 83 -2.07 -4.41 2.32
N GLU A 84 -3.14 -4.89 1.69
CA GLU A 84 -3.09 -5.47 0.35
C GLU A 84 -2.65 -4.44 -0.69
N GLY A 85 -3.19 -3.22 -0.61
CA GLY A 85 -2.79 -2.09 -1.45
C GLY A 85 -1.31 -1.75 -1.28
N CYS A 86 -0.78 -1.80 -0.05
CA CYS A 86 0.65 -1.63 0.21
C CYS A 86 1.47 -2.67 -0.54
N LEU A 87 1.08 -3.94 -0.49
CA LEU A 87 1.79 -5.02 -1.18
C LEU A 87 1.79 -4.82 -2.70
N ILE A 88 0.63 -4.57 -3.29
CA ILE A 88 0.50 -4.40 -4.74
C ILE A 88 1.27 -3.16 -5.22
N ALA A 89 1.11 -2.02 -4.52
CA ALA A 89 1.82 -0.80 -4.86
C ALA A 89 3.34 -0.97 -4.66
N GLY A 90 3.75 -1.65 -3.59
CA GLY A 90 5.16 -1.95 -3.33
C GLY A 90 5.80 -2.75 -4.45
N VAL A 91 5.16 -3.84 -4.87
CA VAL A 91 5.63 -4.64 -6.02
C VAL A 91 5.62 -3.82 -7.31
N GLY A 92 4.58 -3.00 -7.52
CA GLY A 92 4.49 -2.05 -8.64
C GLY A 92 5.57 -0.97 -8.66
N MET A 93 6.21 -0.69 -7.53
CA MET A 93 7.28 0.30 -7.40
C MET A 93 8.65 -0.32 -7.09
N ARG A 94 8.76 -1.66 -7.07
CA ARG A 94 9.96 -2.40 -6.66
C ARG A 94 10.43 -2.04 -5.23
N ALA A 95 9.48 -1.72 -4.35
CA ALA A 95 9.78 -1.35 -2.97
C ALA A 95 10.06 -2.59 -2.10
N THR A 96 11.08 -2.51 -1.26
CA THR A 96 11.48 -3.56 -0.30
C THR A 96 10.69 -3.47 1.00
N ALA A 97 10.27 -2.27 1.40
CA ALA A 97 9.42 -2.07 2.56
C ALA A 97 8.41 -0.94 2.35
N ALA A 98 7.25 -1.08 3.00
CA ALA A 98 6.23 -0.07 3.12
C ALA A 98 6.16 0.44 4.56
N TYR A 99 6.19 1.76 4.73
CA TYR A 99 5.99 2.47 5.99
C TYR A 99 4.66 3.20 5.92
N ILE A 100 3.75 2.88 6.85
CA ILE A 100 2.45 3.55 6.94
C ILE A 100 2.56 4.62 8.01
N TYR A 101 2.65 5.89 7.60
CA TYR A 101 2.70 7.01 8.52
C TYR A 101 1.30 7.28 9.07
N ILE A 102 1.11 7.00 10.36
CA ILE A 102 -0.16 7.21 11.06
C ILE A 102 0.00 8.34 12.07
N ARG A 103 -0.97 9.24 12.05
CA ARG A 103 -1.06 10.37 12.98
C ARG A 103 -1.09 9.89 14.44
N GLY A 104 -0.43 10.63 15.35
CA GLY A 104 -0.29 10.23 16.76
C GLY A 104 -1.62 10.03 17.49
N GLU A 105 -2.65 10.80 17.14
CA GLU A 105 -3.99 10.75 17.73
C GLU A 105 -4.77 9.48 17.34
N TYR A 106 -4.38 8.82 16.25
CA TYR A 106 -5.05 7.62 15.71
C TYR A 106 -4.53 6.33 16.36
N VAL A 107 -4.55 6.29 17.69
CA VAL A 107 -4.01 5.18 18.48
C VAL A 107 -4.79 3.88 18.23
N ASN A 108 -6.12 3.93 18.26
CA ASN A 108 -6.97 2.75 18.09
C ASN A 108 -6.90 2.20 16.66
N GLU A 109 -6.83 3.11 15.68
CA GLU A 109 -6.68 2.83 14.27
C GLU A 109 -5.34 2.13 13.99
N ARG A 110 -4.25 2.66 14.57
CA ARG A 110 -2.93 2.03 14.51
C ARG A 110 -2.95 0.64 15.12
N LEU A 111 -3.56 0.46 16.30
CA LEU A 111 -3.66 -0.84 16.96
C LEU A 111 -4.47 -1.85 16.13
N ASN A 112 -5.58 -1.40 15.51
CA ASN A 112 -6.38 -2.24 14.61
C ASN A 112 -5.59 -2.65 13.37
N LEU A 113 -4.85 -1.72 12.76
CA LEU A 113 -4.01 -2.01 11.61
C LEU A 113 -2.84 -2.94 11.98
N GLU A 114 -2.24 -2.77 13.16
CA GLU A 114 -1.18 -3.66 13.66
C GLU A 114 -1.72 -5.07 13.91
N LYS A 115 -2.92 -5.18 14.46
CA LYS A 115 -3.62 -6.45 14.66
C LYS A 115 -3.93 -7.12 13.32
N ALA A 116 -4.37 -6.36 12.32
CA ALA A 116 -4.61 -6.85 10.97
C ALA A 116 -3.30 -7.31 10.30
N ARG A 117 -2.21 -6.55 10.45
CA ARG A 117 -0.87 -6.89 9.95
C ARG A 117 -0.38 -8.23 10.51
N LYS A 118 -0.55 -8.46 11.82
CA LYS A 118 -0.16 -9.72 12.48
C LYS A 118 -1.04 -10.91 12.07
N ARG A 119 -2.33 -10.70 11.78
CA ARG A 119 -3.30 -11.78 11.55
C ARG A 119 -3.51 -12.16 10.09
N GLY A 120 -3.35 -11.23 9.15
CA GLY A 120 -3.87 -11.42 7.80
C GLY A 120 -2.93 -11.06 6.67
N ILE A 121 -1.63 -10.87 6.92
CA ILE A 121 -0.65 -10.95 5.84
C ILE A 121 -0.45 -12.45 5.53
N PRO A 122 -0.69 -12.90 4.28
CA PRO A 122 -0.40 -14.27 3.90
C PRO A 122 1.08 -14.61 4.15
N SER A 123 1.37 -15.81 4.63
CA SER A 123 2.74 -16.23 5.00
C SER A 123 3.75 -16.13 3.84
N TRP A 124 3.29 -16.24 2.59
CA TRP A 124 4.11 -16.05 1.40
C TRP A 124 4.47 -14.59 1.13
N ALA A 125 3.65 -13.64 1.59
CA ALA A 125 3.89 -12.20 1.43
C ALA A 125 4.82 -11.63 2.51
N SER A 126 4.98 -12.32 3.64
CA SER A 126 5.78 -11.87 4.79
C SER A 126 7.22 -12.40 4.83
N ARG A 127 7.70 -13.08 3.78
CA ARG A 127 9.08 -13.57 3.70
C ARG A 127 9.93 -12.71 2.77
N GLU A 128 11.24 -12.83 2.93
CA GLU A 128 12.37 -11.99 2.45
C GLU A 128 12.33 -11.52 0.99
N GLU A 129 11.41 -12.03 0.17
CA GLU A 129 11.35 -11.82 -1.28
C GLU A 129 10.27 -10.81 -1.73
N CYS A 130 9.26 -10.52 -0.89
CA CYS A 130 8.11 -9.68 -1.31
C CYS A 130 8.19 -8.24 -0.81
N MET A 131 7.82 -7.97 0.45
CA MET A 131 7.89 -6.61 1.03
C MET A 131 7.63 -6.63 2.54
N TRP A 132 8.37 -5.82 3.30
CA TRP A 132 8.10 -5.61 4.73
C TRP A 132 7.10 -4.47 4.96
N ILE A 133 5.99 -4.72 5.66
CA ILE A 133 5.06 -3.65 6.09
C ILE A 133 5.36 -3.26 7.54
N ARG A 134 5.70 -1.99 7.74
CA ARG A 134 5.92 -1.34 9.05
C ARG A 134 4.92 -0.20 9.25
N LEU A 135 4.53 -0.01 10.52
CA LEU A 135 3.70 1.09 11.00
C LEU A 135 4.58 2.11 11.74
#